data_AF-A0A382F147-F1
#
_entry.id   AF-A0A382F147-F1
#
_cell.length_a   1.000
_cell.length_b   1.000
_cell.length_c   1.000
_cell.angle_alpha   90.00
_cell.angle_beta   90.00
_cell.angle_gamma   90.00
#
_symmetry.space_group_name_H-M   'P 1'
#
loop_
_entity.id
_entity.type
_entity.pdbx_description
1 polymer ?
#
loop_
_entity_poly.entity_id
_entity_poly.type
_entity_poly.pdbx_seq_one_letter_code
_entity_poly.pdbx_strand_id
1 'polypeptide(L)'
;DRLARKGSGYAASHAPDVVRARDPWFVGVTLAYGPDGGVYVSDFSDTGECHHTRNTQKHTGRIYKITFGKPKPWKGDIGKLNILELVKLQSHPNEWFARHARRVLHERQANTSVLAKTLKSSRSVPLRLRALWALRVTGNLDEKKLEGLLQDSSEHLRAWAIQLLCENRKPSEAARAEFARMAHEDKSPLVRLYLASAMQRLLLKQRVPVLAHLLAHTEDKNDQNLPLMYWYATEPVVAADRVAAVKLLTACQIPKVRQFITHRMATGRAAGKRE
;
A
#
# COMPACT_ATOMS: atom_id res chain seq x y z
N ASP A 1 -7.41 -17.78 -4.18
CA ASP A 1 -5.98 -18.02 -3.92
C ASP A 1 -5.64 -17.98 -2.44
N ARG A 2 -4.50 -18.59 -2.07
CA ARG A 2 -3.82 -18.40 -0.78
C ARG A 2 -2.62 -17.48 -1.00
N LEU A 3 -2.47 -16.47 -0.14
CA LEU A 3 -1.34 -15.54 -0.20
C LEU A 3 -0.29 -15.94 0.83
N ALA A 4 0.96 -16.08 0.40
CA ALA A 4 2.11 -16.30 1.26
C ALA A 4 3.12 -15.17 1.09
N ARG A 5 3.74 -14.73 2.19
CA ARG A 5 4.76 -13.69 2.15
C ARG A 5 5.97 -14.19 1.33
N LYS A 6 6.45 -13.37 0.40
CA LYS A 6 7.65 -13.65 -0.41
C LYS A 6 8.43 -12.36 -0.60
N GLY A 7 9.55 -12.23 0.12
CA GLY A 7 10.34 -11.01 0.14
C GLY A 7 9.52 -9.79 0.55
N SER A 8 9.58 -8.73 -0.26
CA SER A 8 8.87 -7.47 -0.06
C SER A 8 7.36 -7.54 -0.33
N GLY A 9 6.88 -8.63 -0.98
CA GLY A 9 5.48 -8.78 -1.38
C GLY A 9 4.89 -10.14 -1.00
N TYR A 10 3.96 -10.60 -1.83
CA TYR A 10 3.27 -11.88 -1.66
C TYR A 10 3.36 -12.71 -2.94
N ALA A 11 3.33 -14.03 -2.77
CA ALA A 11 3.05 -14.99 -3.83
C ALA A 11 1.65 -15.57 -3.61
N ALA A 12 0.90 -15.69 -4.70
CA ALA A 12 -0.42 -16.31 -4.70
C ALA A 12 -0.31 -17.75 -5.21
N SER A 13 -0.99 -18.69 -4.54
CA SER A 13 -1.17 -20.06 -5.02
C SER A 13 -2.66 -20.36 -5.14
N HIS A 14 -3.06 -21.15 -6.13
CA HIS A 14 -4.45 -21.54 -6.28
C HIS A 14 -4.95 -22.29 -5.04
N ALA A 15 -6.14 -21.88 -4.59
CA ALA A 15 -6.91 -22.55 -3.56
C ALA A 15 -8.11 -23.23 -4.24
N PRO A 16 -8.79 -24.19 -3.58
CA PRO A 16 -10.03 -24.73 -4.09
C PRO A 16 -11.04 -23.62 -4.44
N ASP A 17 -11.76 -23.79 -5.54
CA ASP A 17 -12.79 -22.85 -5.97
C ASP A 17 -13.89 -22.78 -4.91
N VAL A 18 -14.22 -21.56 -4.46
CA VAL A 18 -15.31 -21.34 -3.50
C VAL A 18 -16.68 -21.35 -4.20
N VAL A 19 -16.71 -21.01 -5.49
CA VAL A 19 -17.90 -20.97 -6.32
C VAL A 19 -17.57 -21.51 -7.71
N ARG A 20 -18.47 -22.34 -8.25
CA ARG A 20 -18.46 -22.78 -9.64
C ARG A 20 -19.80 -22.43 -10.27
N ALA A 21 -19.76 -21.63 -11.33
CA ALA A 21 -20.95 -21.34 -12.11
C ALA A 21 -21.27 -22.55 -13.00
N ARG A 22 -22.55 -22.92 -13.07
CA ARG A 22 -23.03 -23.96 -14.01
C ARG A 22 -23.24 -23.41 -15.42
N ASP A 23 -23.43 -22.10 -15.54
CA ASP A 23 -23.58 -21.45 -16.82
C ASP A 23 -22.20 -21.25 -17.47
N PRO A 24 -21.93 -21.82 -18.66
CA PRO A 24 -20.66 -21.65 -19.36
C PRO A 24 -20.39 -20.19 -19.77
N TRP A 25 -21.42 -19.33 -19.82
CA TRP A 25 -21.29 -17.94 -20.22
C TRP A 25 -21.15 -16.97 -19.04
N PHE A 26 -20.99 -17.48 -17.81
CA PHE A 26 -20.75 -16.66 -16.63
C PHE A 26 -19.37 -16.00 -16.65
N VAL A 27 -19.33 -14.68 -16.52
CA VAL A 27 -18.12 -13.86 -16.38
C VAL A 27 -18.29 -12.92 -15.18
N GLY A 28 -17.78 -13.33 -14.02
CA GLY A 28 -17.79 -12.51 -12.81
C GLY A 28 -16.87 -11.29 -12.97
N VAL A 29 -17.44 -10.08 -12.89
CA VAL A 29 -16.73 -8.82 -13.21
C VAL A 29 -16.39 -8.01 -11.96
N THR A 30 -17.37 -7.85 -11.06
CA THR A 30 -17.23 -6.99 -9.88
C THR A 30 -17.63 -7.74 -8.62
N LEU A 31 -16.86 -7.54 -7.56
CA LEU A 31 -17.12 -8.08 -6.23
C LEU A 31 -17.42 -6.93 -5.25
N ALA A 32 -18.52 -7.03 -4.51
CA ALA A 32 -18.86 -6.09 -3.44
C ALA A 32 -19.15 -6.84 -2.13
N TYR A 33 -18.48 -6.47 -1.05
CA TYR A 33 -18.66 -7.11 0.25
C TYR A 33 -19.78 -6.44 1.04
N GLY A 34 -20.63 -7.22 1.71
CA GLY A 34 -21.79 -6.75 2.48
C GLY A 34 -21.61 -6.75 4.01
N PRO A 35 -22.54 -6.13 4.76
CA PRO A 35 -22.52 -6.10 6.22
C PRO A 35 -22.74 -7.47 6.88
N ASP A 36 -23.38 -8.40 6.18
CA ASP A 36 -23.65 -9.75 6.67
C ASP A 36 -22.55 -10.77 6.31
N GLY A 37 -21.45 -10.30 5.75
CA GLY A 37 -20.30 -11.12 5.36
C GLY A 37 -20.41 -11.73 3.96
N GLY A 38 -21.54 -11.53 3.27
CA GLY A 38 -21.72 -11.98 1.90
C GLY A 38 -20.92 -11.17 0.88
N VAL A 39 -20.60 -11.80 -0.25
CA VAL A 39 -19.99 -11.15 -1.41
C VAL A 39 -21.01 -11.15 -2.55
N TYR A 40 -21.36 -9.96 -3.01
CA TYR A 40 -22.15 -9.77 -4.21
C TYR A 40 -21.23 -9.82 -5.43
N VAL A 41 -21.64 -10.56 -6.44
CA VAL A 41 -20.91 -10.71 -7.70
C VAL A 41 -21.82 -10.27 -8.84
N SER A 42 -21.37 -9.28 -9.60
CA SER A 42 -22.00 -8.95 -10.88
C SER A 42 -21.42 -9.81 -11.99
N ASP A 43 -22.28 -10.30 -12.84
CA ASP A 43 -21.96 -11.10 -14.00
C ASP A 43 -22.48 -10.41 -15.27
N PHE A 44 -21.72 -10.52 -16.36
CA PHE A 44 -22.22 -10.26 -17.71
C PHE A 44 -22.14 -11.56 -18.51
N SER A 45 -23.28 -12.03 -19.01
CA SER A 45 -23.35 -13.24 -19.82
C SER A 45 -22.76 -12.98 -21.20
N ASP A 46 -21.56 -13.50 -21.44
CA ASP A 46 -20.83 -13.28 -22.69
C ASP A 46 -21.15 -14.38 -23.73
N THR A 47 -22.27 -14.26 -24.43
CA THR A 47 -22.65 -15.22 -25.50
C THR A 47 -22.02 -14.89 -26.87
N GLY A 48 -21.10 -13.93 -26.95
CA GLY A 48 -20.47 -13.55 -28.21
C GLY A 48 -19.07 -13.01 -27.93
N GLU A 49 -18.05 -13.79 -28.32
CA GLU A 49 -16.63 -13.59 -27.98
C GLU A 49 -16.17 -12.14 -27.89
N CYS A 50 -15.14 -11.90 -27.05
CA CYS A 50 -14.58 -10.61 -26.59
C CYS A 50 -14.26 -9.52 -27.64
N HIS A 51 -14.60 -9.69 -28.91
CA HIS A 51 -14.43 -8.73 -30.01
C HIS A 51 -15.73 -8.45 -30.82
N HIS A 52 -16.88 -9.01 -30.42
CA HIS A 52 -18.16 -8.77 -31.10
C HIS A 52 -18.88 -7.52 -30.56
N THR A 53 -18.68 -6.38 -31.23
CA THR A 53 -19.32 -5.09 -30.89
C THR A 53 -20.84 -5.01 -31.15
N ARG A 54 -21.45 -6.07 -31.71
CA ARG A 54 -22.84 -6.08 -32.18
C ARG A 54 -23.84 -6.87 -31.33
N ASN A 55 -23.40 -7.68 -30.35
CA ASN A 55 -24.29 -8.58 -29.59
C ASN A 55 -24.19 -8.43 -28.06
N THR A 56 -23.92 -7.21 -27.55
CA THR A 56 -23.92 -6.97 -26.10
C THR A 56 -25.36 -6.93 -25.57
N GLN A 57 -25.89 -8.08 -25.14
CA GLN A 57 -27.23 -8.16 -24.56
C GLN A 57 -27.26 -7.54 -23.15
N LYS A 58 -27.67 -6.28 -23.05
CA LYS A 58 -27.63 -5.50 -21.79
C LYS A 58 -28.52 -6.04 -20.65
N HIS A 59 -29.41 -6.99 -20.94
CA HIS A 59 -30.40 -7.52 -20.00
C HIS A 59 -30.03 -8.91 -19.44
N THR A 60 -28.90 -9.49 -19.85
CA THR A 60 -28.47 -10.83 -19.42
C THR A 60 -27.57 -10.81 -18.18
N GLY A 61 -27.25 -9.62 -17.67
CA GLY A 61 -26.45 -9.47 -16.46
C GLY A 61 -27.17 -10.00 -15.22
N ARG A 62 -26.43 -10.65 -14.32
CA ARG A 62 -26.96 -11.27 -13.11
C ARG A 62 -26.21 -10.75 -11.88
N ILE A 63 -26.91 -10.72 -10.75
CA ILE A 63 -26.31 -10.44 -9.45
C ILE A 63 -26.42 -11.68 -8.58
N TYR A 64 -25.27 -12.25 -8.23
CA TYR A 64 -25.17 -13.36 -7.30
C TYR A 64 -24.79 -12.85 -5.93
N LYS A 65 -25.24 -13.56 -4.88
CA LYS A 65 -24.75 -13.35 -3.52
C LYS A 65 -24.14 -14.65 -3.00
N ILE A 66 -22.84 -14.62 -2.79
CA ILE A 66 -22.07 -15.73 -2.23
C ILE A 66 -22.04 -15.55 -0.72
N THR A 67 -22.46 -16.57 0.01
CA THR A 67 -22.47 -16.58 1.48
C THR A 67 -21.93 -17.89 2.02
N PHE A 68 -21.33 -17.86 3.21
CA PHE A 68 -20.89 -19.03 3.94
C PHE A 68 -21.76 -19.20 5.19
N GLY A 69 -22.39 -20.37 5.34
CA GLY A 69 -23.36 -20.60 6.41
C GLY A 69 -24.65 -19.80 6.23
N LYS A 70 -25.33 -19.47 7.34
CA LYS A 70 -26.55 -18.65 7.32
C LYS A 70 -26.18 -17.18 7.54
N PRO A 71 -26.32 -16.28 6.54
CA PRO A 71 -26.02 -14.87 6.72
C PRO A 71 -26.98 -14.25 7.74
N LYS A 72 -26.47 -13.33 8.55
CA LYS A 72 -27.28 -12.52 9.48
C LYS A 72 -27.48 -11.13 8.88
N PRO A 73 -28.66 -10.82 8.32
CA PRO A 73 -28.90 -9.52 7.72
C PRO A 73 -28.72 -8.41 8.75
N TRP A 74 -28.09 -7.32 8.33
CA TRP A 74 -27.99 -6.11 9.13
C TRP A 74 -28.86 -5.03 8.48
N LYS A 75 -29.82 -4.49 9.25
CA LYS A 75 -30.79 -3.47 8.80
C LYS A 75 -30.53 -2.08 9.40
N GLY A 76 -29.36 -1.89 10.01
CA GLY A 76 -29.00 -0.61 10.61
C GLY A 76 -28.56 0.44 9.59
N ASP A 77 -28.20 1.61 10.09
CA ASP A 77 -27.60 2.69 9.29
C ASP A 77 -26.35 3.21 10.02
N ILE A 78 -25.15 2.98 9.45
CA ILE A 78 -23.89 3.44 10.04
C ILE A 78 -23.87 4.97 10.09
N GLY A 79 -24.50 5.63 9.12
CA GLY A 79 -24.62 7.08 9.05
C GLY A 79 -25.47 7.69 10.16
N LYS A 80 -26.17 6.89 10.97
CA LYS A 80 -26.94 7.34 12.16
C LYS A 80 -26.27 7.02 13.49
N LEU A 81 -25.21 6.22 13.49
CA LEU A 81 -24.46 5.90 14.71
C LEU A 81 -23.76 7.15 15.26
N ASN A 82 -23.63 7.24 16.58
CA ASN A 82 -22.85 8.28 17.23
C ASN A 82 -21.34 8.03 17.09
N ILE A 83 -20.51 9.03 17.44
CA ILE A 83 -19.05 8.96 17.26
C ILE A 83 -18.42 7.78 18.03
N LEU A 84 -18.87 7.52 19.27
CA LEU A 84 -18.31 6.44 20.09
C LEU A 84 -18.65 5.06 19.51
N GLU A 85 -19.85 4.89 18.99
CA GLU A 85 -20.27 3.67 18.28
C GLU A 85 -19.44 3.45 17.01
N LEU A 86 -19.21 4.50 16.23
CA LEU A 86 -18.37 4.43 15.03
C LEU A 86 -16.91 4.09 15.35
N VAL A 87 -16.36 4.67 16.43
CA VAL A 87 -15.02 4.33 16.94
C VAL A 87 -14.97 2.85 17.35
N LYS A 88 -16.00 2.34 18.03
CA LYS A 88 -16.09 0.92 18.42
C LYS A 88 -16.07 0.00 17.20
N LEU A 89 -16.67 0.40 16.07
CA LEU A 89 -16.67 -0.40 14.85
C LEU A 89 -15.27 -0.62 14.23
N GLN A 90 -14.22 0.11 14.65
CA GLN A 90 -12.85 -0.17 14.20
C GLN A 90 -12.34 -1.56 14.65
N SER A 91 -12.89 -2.11 15.73
CA SER A 91 -12.57 -3.47 16.18
C SER A 91 -13.48 -4.55 15.59
N HIS A 92 -14.45 -4.18 14.76
CA HIS A 92 -15.39 -5.13 14.17
C HIS A 92 -14.65 -6.17 13.29
N PRO A 93 -15.01 -7.47 13.35
CA PRO A 93 -14.33 -8.51 12.57
C PRO A 93 -14.62 -8.40 11.06
N ASN A 94 -15.84 -7.99 10.71
CA ASN A 94 -16.19 -7.67 9.33
C ASN A 94 -15.65 -6.27 8.96
N GLU A 95 -14.69 -6.23 8.02
CA GLU A 95 -14.03 -5.01 7.53
C GLU A 95 -14.99 -4.02 6.87
N TRP A 96 -16.17 -4.46 6.40
CA TRP A 96 -17.22 -3.58 5.90
C TRP A 96 -17.58 -2.50 6.93
N PHE A 97 -17.80 -2.90 8.19
CA PHE A 97 -18.13 -1.97 9.27
C PHE A 97 -16.99 -1.03 9.59
N ALA A 98 -15.76 -1.54 9.71
CA ALA A 98 -14.60 -0.71 10.03
C ALA A 98 -14.35 0.35 8.95
N ARG A 99 -14.45 -0.01 7.66
CA ARG A 99 -14.28 0.93 6.54
C ARG A 99 -15.39 1.98 6.47
N HIS A 100 -16.66 1.55 6.55
CA HIS A 100 -17.78 2.49 6.50
C HIS A 100 -17.79 3.41 7.71
N ALA A 101 -17.51 2.89 8.90
CA ALA A 101 -17.39 3.72 10.10
C ALA A 101 -16.27 4.75 9.98
N ARG A 102 -15.10 4.35 9.44
CA ARG A 102 -13.98 5.28 9.21
C ARG A 102 -14.33 6.38 8.21
N ARG A 103 -15.05 6.04 7.13
CA ARG A 103 -15.57 7.01 6.16
C ARG A 103 -16.49 8.02 6.83
N VAL A 104 -17.48 7.55 7.60
CA VAL A 104 -18.42 8.45 8.30
C VAL A 104 -17.71 9.30 9.36
N LEU A 105 -16.73 8.76 10.09
CA LEU A 105 -15.90 9.53 11.02
C LEU A 105 -15.13 10.66 10.30
N HIS A 106 -14.59 10.39 9.11
CA HIS A 106 -13.91 11.38 8.28
C HIS A 106 -14.87 12.46 7.77
N GLU A 107 -16.01 12.08 7.19
CA GLU A 107 -17.02 13.02 6.69
C GLU A 107 -17.52 13.98 7.77
N ARG A 108 -17.59 13.50 9.01
CA ARG A 108 -18.02 14.30 10.17
C ARG A 108 -16.89 15.06 10.86
N GLN A 109 -15.64 14.95 10.38
CA GLN A 109 -14.46 15.50 11.05
C GLN A 109 -14.42 15.15 12.55
N ALA A 110 -14.81 13.91 12.87
CA ALA A 110 -15.03 13.49 14.24
C ALA A 110 -13.72 13.45 15.04
N ASN A 111 -13.74 13.85 16.31
CA ASN A 111 -12.60 13.68 17.20
C ASN A 111 -12.42 12.18 17.54
N THR A 112 -11.39 11.55 16.98
CA THR A 112 -11.06 10.14 17.20
C THR A 112 -9.87 9.93 18.13
N SER A 113 -9.44 10.95 18.89
CA SER A 113 -8.23 10.91 19.75
C SER A 113 -8.22 9.74 20.75
N VAL A 114 -9.39 9.22 21.14
CA VAL A 114 -9.52 8.01 21.97
C VAL A 114 -8.83 6.76 21.37
N LEU A 115 -8.70 6.70 20.03
CA LEU A 115 -8.01 5.62 19.31
C LEU A 115 -6.48 5.64 19.48
N ALA A 116 -5.90 6.72 20.03
CA ALA A 116 -4.46 6.79 20.28
C ALA A 116 -3.98 5.68 21.24
N LYS A 117 -4.80 5.33 22.24
CA LYS A 117 -4.51 4.20 23.14
C LYS A 117 -4.50 2.87 22.38
N THR A 118 -5.47 2.67 21.48
CA THR A 118 -5.55 1.47 20.63
C THR A 118 -4.33 1.34 19.72
N LEU A 119 -3.90 2.44 19.10
CA LEU A 119 -2.69 2.49 18.27
C LEU A 119 -1.43 2.11 19.06
N LYS A 120 -1.30 2.59 20.30
CA LYS A 120 -0.11 2.35 21.15
C LYS A 120 -0.07 0.96 21.78
N SER A 121 -1.21 0.42 22.22
CA SER A 121 -1.23 -0.70 23.18
C SER A 121 -1.92 -1.98 22.70
N SER A 122 -2.66 -1.95 21.58
CA SER A 122 -3.31 -3.16 21.07
C SER A 122 -2.27 -4.20 20.62
N ARG A 123 -2.50 -5.48 20.91
CA ARG A 123 -1.67 -6.58 20.39
C ARG A 123 -1.95 -6.89 18.91
N SER A 124 -3.14 -6.52 18.42
CA SER A 124 -3.56 -6.79 17.04
C SER A 124 -3.06 -5.70 16.10
N VAL A 125 -2.05 -6.02 15.28
CA VAL A 125 -1.52 -5.12 14.25
C VAL A 125 -2.62 -4.59 13.31
N PRO A 126 -3.56 -5.40 12.80
CA PRO A 126 -4.68 -4.89 12.01
C PRO A 126 -5.51 -3.84 12.73
N LEU A 127 -5.81 -4.03 14.02
CA LEU A 127 -6.56 -3.04 14.80
C LEU A 127 -5.75 -1.76 15.04
N ARG A 128 -4.45 -1.87 15.26
CA ARG A 128 -3.55 -0.70 15.35
C ARG A 128 -3.53 0.10 14.06
N LEU A 129 -3.46 -0.58 12.90
CA LEU A 129 -3.53 0.08 11.58
C LEU A 129 -4.87 0.76 11.36
N ARG A 130 -5.99 0.12 11.74
CA ARG A 130 -7.31 0.75 11.67
C ARG A 130 -7.40 2.01 12.53
N ALA A 131 -6.82 1.98 13.74
CA ALA A 131 -6.70 3.15 14.61
C ALA A 131 -5.83 4.24 13.97
N LEU A 132 -4.66 3.89 13.42
CA LEU A 132 -3.76 4.79 12.71
C LEU A 132 -4.48 5.52 11.58
N TRP A 133 -5.16 4.78 10.71
CA TRP A 133 -5.88 5.37 9.58
C TRP A 133 -7.04 6.25 10.03
N ALA A 134 -7.80 5.84 11.05
CA ALA A 134 -8.87 6.66 11.60
C ALA A 134 -8.36 7.99 12.16
N LEU A 135 -7.30 7.95 12.98
CA LEU A 135 -6.66 9.15 13.53
C LEU A 135 -6.12 10.05 12.41
N ARG A 136 -5.52 9.47 11.36
CA ARG A 136 -4.98 10.23 10.24
C ARG A 136 -6.07 10.95 9.45
N VAL A 137 -7.12 10.23 9.02
CA VAL A 137 -8.15 10.84 8.16
C VAL A 137 -9.01 11.87 8.90
N THR A 138 -9.14 11.79 10.22
CA THR A 138 -9.87 12.81 11.01
C THR A 138 -8.96 13.92 11.56
N GLY A 139 -7.69 13.97 11.18
CA GLY A 139 -6.76 15.01 11.63
C GLY A 139 -6.35 14.93 13.11
N ASN A 140 -6.56 13.78 13.78
CA ASN A 140 -6.19 13.57 15.18
C ASN A 140 -4.84 12.85 15.35
N LEU A 141 -4.01 12.85 14.30
CA LEU A 141 -2.66 12.29 14.30
C LEU A 141 -1.64 13.39 14.00
N ASP A 142 -0.86 13.78 15.00
CA ASP A 142 0.26 14.71 14.81
C ASP A 142 1.50 13.99 14.23
N GLU A 143 2.40 14.79 13.64
CA GLU A 143 3.61 14.29 12.97
C GLU A 143 4.53 13.57 13.96
N LYS A 144 4.67 14.07 15.20
CA LYS A 144 5.53 13.46 16.23
C LYS A 144 5.10 12.04 16.60
N LYS A 145 3.79 11.79 16.73
CA LYS A 145 3.24 10.44 16.94
C LYS A 145 3.54 9.54 15.75
N LEU A 146 3.46 10.07 14.54
CA LEU A 146 3.73 9.32 13.32
C LEU A 146 5.22 8.99 13.16
N GLU A 147 6.11 9.93 13.47
CA GLU A 147 7.56 9.70 13.56
C GLU A 147 7.90 8.62 14.59
N GLY A 148 7.24 8.62 15.75
CA GLY A 148 7.42 7.56 16.75
C GLY A 148 7.09 6.16 16.25
N LEU A 149 6.21 6.02 15.24
CA LEU A 149 5.90 4.72 14.63
C LEU A 149 7.00 4.19 13.70
N LEU A 150 7.98 5.01 13.32
CA LEU A 150 9.15 4.54 12.56
C LEU A 150 10.03 3.57 13.34
N GLN A 151 9.90 3.55 14.67
CA GLN A 151 10.61 2.64 15.57
C GLN A 151 9.72 1.51 16.10
N ASP A 152 8.51 1.37 15.55
CA ASP A 152 7.57 0.35 16.02
C ASP A 152 8.07 -1.07 15.76
N SER A 153 7.75 -2.02 16.65
CA SER A 153 8.13 -3.43 16.46
C SER A 153 7.47 -4.06 15.22
N SER A 154 6.29 -3.58 14.82
CA SER A 154 5.59 -4.05 13.63
C SER A 154 6.11 -3.39 12.37
N GLU A 155 6.62 -4.19 11.43
CA GLU A 155 7.03 -3.72 10.10
C GLU A 155 5.90 -2.99 9.35
N HIS A 156 4.64 -3.37 9.60
CA HIS A 156 3.50 -2.73 8.96
C HIS A 156 3.24 -1.32 9.48
N LEU A 157 3.48 -1.07 10.78
CA LEU A 157 3.32 0.26 11.36
C LEU A 157 4.45 1.18 10.87
N ARG A 158 5.69 0.66 10.82
CA ARG A 158 6.83 1.38 10.24
C ARG A 158 6.60 1.74 8.77
N ALA A 159 6.15 0.78 7.96
CA ALA A 159 5.82 0.98 6.56
C ALA A 159 4.74 2.07 6.37
N TRP A 160 3.63 1.98 7.11
CA TRP A 160 2.59 3.01 7.05
C TRP A 160 3.04 4.38 7.53
N ALA A 161 3.91 4.44 8.55
CA ALA A 161 4.50 5.69 9.01
C ALA A 161 5.29 6.38 7.89
N ILE A 162 6.17 5.63 7.19
CA ILE A 162 6.92 6.12 6.03
C ILE A 162 5.97 6.69 4.96
N GLN A 163 4.93 5.93 4.60
CA GLN A 163 3.95 6.37 3.59
C GLN A 163 3.27 7.69 3.99
N LEU A 164 2.73 7.76 5.21
CA LEU A 164 1.93 8.89 5.68
C LEU A 164 2.77 10.17 5.88
N LEU A 165 4.03 10.03 6.32
CA LEU A 165 4.98 11.15 6.44
C LEU A 165 5.33 11.76 5.07
N CYS A 166 5.22 10.98 4.00
CA CYS A 166 5.58 11.41 2.65
C CYS A 166 4.38 11.87 1.80
N GLU A 167 3.14 11.82 2.30
CA GLU A 167 1.94 12.20 1.52
C GLU A 167 1.94 13.65 1.04
N ASN A 168 2.40 14.58 1.87
CA ASN A 168 2.51 15.99 1.51
C ASN A 168 3.85 16.35 0.82
N ARG A 169 4.70 15.35 0.53
CA ARG A 169 6.05 15.51 -0.07
C ARG A 169 7.03 16.35 0.77
N LYS A 170 6.73 16.59 2.04
CA LYS A 170 7.53 17.43 2.96
C LYS A 170 7.76 16.72 4.31
N PRO A 171 8.31 15.49 4.33
CA PRO A 171 8.66 14.86 5.61
C PRO A 171 9.68 15.73 6.34
N SER A 172 9.57 15.84 7.67
CA SER A 172 10.51 16.58 8.52
C SER A 172 11.96 16.11 8.35
N GLU A 173 12.92 16.90 8.83
CA GLU A 173 14.33 16.49 8.86
C GLU A 173 14.56 15.27 9.75
N ALA A 174 13.88 15.23 10.90
CA ALA A 174 13.92 14.08 11.81
C ALA A 174 13.42 12.80 11.11
N ALA A 175 12.29 12.87 10.41
CA ALA A 175 11.76 11.75 9.63
C ALA A 175 12.75 11.29 8.55
N ARG A 176 13.37 12.23 7.81
CA ARG A 176 14.36 11.88 6.77
C ARG A 176 15.62 11.25 7.34
N ALA A 177 16.10 11.71 8.49
CA ALA A 177 17.23 11.10 9.18
C ALA A 177 16.89 9.66 9.61
N GLU A 178 15.69 9.45 10.15
CA GLU A 178 15.22 8.13 10.54
C GLU A 178 15.02 7.21 9.32
N PHE A 179 14.55 7.72 8.17
CA PHE A 179 14.50 6.94 6.93
C PHE A 179 15.88 6.45 6.48
N ALA A 180 16.92 7.26 6.63
CA ALA A 180 18.28 6.86 6.29
C ALA A 180 18.80 5.77 7.23
N ARG A 181 18.54 5.89 8.55
CA ARG A 181 18.86 4.85 9.54
C ARG A 181 18.13 3.54 9.23
N MET A 182 16.82 3.61 9.00
CA MET A 182 16.00 2.44 8.66
C MET A 182 16.44 1.79 7.35
N ALA A 183 16.83 2.57 6.35
CA ALA A 183 17.36 2.05 5.10
C ALA A 183 18.66 1.25 5.27
N HIS A 184 19.41 1.49 6.36
CA HIS A 184 20.62 0.76 6.68
C HIS A 184 20.33 -0.47 7.57
N GLU A 185 19.46 -0.31 8.57
CA GLU A 185 19.34 -1.26 9.69
C GLU A 185 18.07 -2.13 9.64
N ASP A 186 17.02 -1.71 8.93
CA ASP A 186 15.74 -2.42 8.96
C ASP A 186 15.79 -3.72 8.15
N LYS A 187 15.59 -4.83 8.86
CA LYS A 187 15.63 -6.18 8.29
C LYS A 187 14.43 -6.47 7.37
N SER A 188 13.33 -5.72 7.49
CA SER A 188 12.11 -5.99 6.72
C SER A 188 12.23 -5.53 5.26
N PRO A 189 12.07 -6.45 4.28
CA PRO A 189 11.99 -6.07 2.87
C PRO A 189 10.73 -5.26 2.54
N LEU A 190 9.67 -5.34 3.35
CA LEU A 190 8.49 -4.48 3.20
C LEU A 190 8.82 -3.04 3.59
N VAL A 191 9.56 -2.83 4.68
CA VAL A 191 9.99 -1.49 5.08
C VAL A 191 10.90 -0.87 4.03
N ARG A 192 11.87 -1.64 3.51
CA ARG A 192 12.73 -1.18 2.40
C ARG A 192 11.93 -0.82 1.15
N LEU A 193 10.88 -1.59 0.82
CA LEU A 193 9.99 -1.28 -0.30
C LEU A 193 9.27 0.06 -0.10
N TYR A 194 8.79 0.33 1.11
CA TYR A 194 8.12 1.59 1.45
C TYR A 194 9.10 2.77 1.45
N LEU A 195 10.33 2.59 1.92
CA LEU A 195 11.38 3.62 1.82
C LEU A 195 11.70 3.96 0.36
N ALA A 196 11.89 2.94 -0.49
CA ALA A 196 12.15 3.12 -1.92
C ALA A 196 11.00 3.85 -2.63
N SER A 197 9.76 3.42 -2.37
CA SER A 197 8.55 4.09 -2.88
C SER A 197 8.47 5.55 -2.41
N ALA A 198 8.70 5.79 -1.12
CA ALA A 198 8.66 7.13 -0.54
C ALA A 198 9.69 8.08 -1.16
N MET A 199 10.89 7.60 -1.51
CA MET A 199 11.93 8.43 -2.14
C MET A 199 11.44 9.08 -3.43
N GLN A 200 10.54 8.46 -4.19
CA GLN A 200 9.97 9.07 -5.40
C GLN A 200 9.18 10.36 -5.12
N ARG A 201 8.76 10.59 -3.87
CA ARG A 201 8.04 11.79 -3.41
C ARG A 201 8.94 12.87 -2.84
N LEU A 202 10.22 12.60 -2.58
CA LEU A 202 11.17 13.57 -2.03
C LEU A 202 11.95 14.32 -3.13
N LEU A 203 12.52 15.47 -2.77
CA LEU A 203 13.46 16.18 -3.62
C LEU A 203 14.70 15.32 -3.88
N LEU A 204 15.26 15.39 -5.08
CA LEU A 204 16.36 14.49 -5.52
C LEU A 204 17.54 14.48 -4.54
N LYS A 205 17.97 15.66 -4.06
CA LYS A 205 19.07 15.80 -3.10
C LYS A 205 18.83 15.08 -1.77
N GLN A 206 17.56 14.95 -1.37
CA GLN A 206 17.17 14.30 -0.10
C GLN A 206 17.14 12.76 -0.22
N ARG A 207 17.14 12.20 -1.44
CA ARG A 207 17.04 10.75 -1.65
C ARG A 207 18.37 10.02 -1.42
N VAL A 208 19.49 10.69 -1.69
CA VAL A 208 20.83 10.07 -1.73
C VAL A 208 21.19 9.31 -0.44
N PRO A 209 20.98 9.85 0.78
CA PRO A 209 21.32 9.13 2.00
C PRO A 209 20.56 7.81 2.15
N VAL A 210 19.27 7.81 1.85
CA VAL A 210 18.41 6.62 1.92
C VAL A 210 18.78 5.63 0.82
N LEU A 211 18.90 6.09 -0.42
CA LEU A 211 19.17 5.22 -1.57
C LEU A 211 20.54 4.56 -1.50
N ALA A 212 21.56 5.23 -0.96
CA ALA A 212 22.88 4.63 -0.80
C ALA A 212 22.83 3.38 0.09
N HIS A 213 22.04 3.41 1.18
CA HIS A 213 21.85 2.26 2.05
C HIS A 213 20.97 1.18 1.41
N LEU A 214 19.84 1.57 0.79
CA LEU A 214 18.95 0.61 0.12
C LEU A 214 19.66 -0.19 -0.98
N LEU A 215 20.48 0.48 -1.79
CA LEU A 215 21.23 -0.16 -2.89
C LEU A 215 22.33 -1.12 -2.41
N ALA A 216 22.70 -1.08 -1.13
CA ALA A 216 23.72 -1.96 -0.55
C ALA A 216 23.17 -3.32 -0.09
N HIS A 217 21.85 -3.50 -0.02
CA HIS A 217 21.20 -4.75 0.38
C HIS A 217 21.31 -5.84 -0.71
N THR A 218 22.40 -6.60 -0.69
CA THR A 218 22.65 -7.71 -1.63
C THR A 218 21.53 -8.76 -1.64
N GLU A 219 20.85 -8.96 -0.52
CA GLU A 219 19.75 -9.92 -0.36
C GLU A 219 18.54 -9.58 -1.24
N ASP A 220 18.39 -8.33 -1.66
CA ASP A 220 17.25 -7.86 -2.45
C ASP A 220 17.39 -8.15 -3.95
N LYS A 221 18.55 -8.66 -4.40
CA LYS A 221 18.86 -8.83 -5.83
C LYS A 221 17.84 -9.65 -6.62
N ASN A 222 17.18 -10.61 -5.94
CA ASN A 222 16.20 -11.52 -6.53
C ASN A 222 14.77 -11.25 -6.04
N ASP A 223 14.55 -10.19 -5.26
CA ASP A 223 13.21 -9.80 -4.85
C ASP A 223 12.38 -9.34 -6.06
N GLN A 224 11.10 -9.67 -6.06
CA GLN A 224 10.22 -9.42 -7.22
C GLN A 224 9.88 -7.93 -7.42
N ASN A 225 10.02 -7.10 -6.39
CA ASN A 225 9.69 -5.67 -6.45
C ASN A 225 10.91 -4.76 -6.24
N LEU A 226 11.77 -5.08 -5.26
CA LEU A 226 12.79 -4.15 -4.75
C LEU A 226 13.80 -3.67 -5.79
N PRO A 227 14.40 -4.51 -6.65
CA PRO A 227 15.34 -4.05 -7.66
C PRO A 227 14.77 -2.96 -8.57
N LEU A 228 13.52 -3.14 -9.03
CA LEU A 228 12.88 -2.14 -9.89
C LEU A 228 12.43 -0.91 -9.10
N MET A 229 11.95 -1.09 -7.87
CA MET A 229 11.56 0.05 -7.03
C MET A 229 12.75 0.93 -6.66
N TYR A 230 13.89 0.33 -6.34
CA TYR A 230 15.14 1.05 -6.14
C TYR A 230 15.56 1.81 -7.39
N TRP A 231 15.47 1.15 -8.57
CA TRP A 231 15.75 1.83 -9.83
C TRP A 231 14.87 3.06 -10.06
N TYR A 232 13.54 2.96 -9.88
CA TYR A 232 12.64 4.09 -10.07
C TYR A 232 12.92 5.26 -9.11
N ALA A 233 13.38 4.96 -7.89
CA ALA A 233 13.77 5.98 -6.93
C ALA A 233 15.12 6.65 -7.28
N THR A 234 16.06 5.86 -7.83
CA THR A 234 17.44 6.25 -8.15
C THR A 234 17.59 6.95 -9.50
N GLU A 235 16.87 6.53 -10.54
CA GLU A 235 17.07 7.02 -11.92
C GLU A 235 17.03 8.56 -12.02
N PRO A 236 16.07 9.28 -11.40
CA PRO A 236 16.02 10.73 -11.52
C PRO A 236 17.21 11.43 -10.87
N VAL A 237 17.79 10.82 -9.82
CA VAL A 237 19.00 11.33 -9.17
C VAL A 237 20.20 11.17 -10.10
N VAL A 238 20.32 10.01 -10.75
CA VAL A 238 21.40 9.71 -11.71
C VAL A 238 21.36 10.66 -12.89
N ALA A 239 20.16 10.96 -13.40
CA ALA A 239 19.97 11.91 -14.50
C ALA A 239 20.34 13.35 -14.15
N ALA A 240 20.13 13.76 -12.88
CA ALA A 240 20.27 15.14 -12.46
C ALA A 240 21.65 15.50 -11.89
N ASP A 241 22.36 14.56 -11.25
CA ASP A 241 23.58 14.84 -10.51
C ASP A 241 24.62 13.71 -10.69
N ARG A 242 25.70 14.00 -11.43
CA ARG A 242 26.77 13.04 -11.72
C ARG A 242 27.54 12.61 -10.47
N VAL A 243 27.73 13.51 -9.50
CA VAL A 243 28.46 13.19 -8.26
C VAL A 243 27.61 12.26 -7.41
N ALA A 244 26.32 12.54 -7.28
CA ALA A 244 25.38 11.65 -6.62
C ALA A 244 25.26 10.30 -7.36
N ALA A 245 25.26 10.30 -8.69
CA ALA A 245 25.24 9.09 -9.51
C ALA A 245 26.42 8.17 -9.21
N VAL A 246 27.65 8.70 -9.19
CA VAL A 246 28.86 7.93 -8.84
C VAL A 246 28.75 7.36 -7.43
N LYS A 247 28.29 8.17 -6.46
CA LYS A 247 28.10 7.70 -5.08
C LYS A 247 27.11 6.53 -5.00
N LEU A 248 25.97 6.62 -5.68
CA LEU A 248 24.97 5.56 -5.71
C LEU A 248 25.46 4.32 -6.46
N LEU A 249 26.21 4.50 -7.55
CA LEU A 249 26.82 3.39 -8.30
C LEU A 249 27.83 2.61 -7.43
N THR A 250 28.66 3.32 -6.67
CA THR A 250 29.65 2.70 -5.76
C THR A 250 28.99 1.92 -4.63
N ALA A 251 27.89 2.44 -4.08
CA ALA A 251 27.13 1.74 -3.04
C ALA A 251 26.33 0.54 -3.58
N CYS A 252 26.02 0.50 -4.88
CA CYS A 252 25.08 -0.45 -5.45
C CYS A 252 25.64 -1.87 -5.57
N GLN A 253 25.01 -2.79 -4.83
CA GLN A 253 25.31 -4.22 -4.82
C GLN A 253 24.25 -5.06 -5.55
N ILE A 254 23.30 -4.42 -6.23
CA ILE A 254 22.21 -5.10 -6.95
C ILE A 254 22.55 -5.09 -8.44
N PRO A 255 22.91 -6.24 -9.05
CA PRO A 255 23.49 -6.28 -10.40
C PRO A 255 22.64 -5.58 -11.48
N LYS A 256 21.33 -5.81 -11.46
CA LYS A 256 20.39 -5.19 -12.40
C LYS A 256 20.36 -3.67 -12.26
N VAL A 257 20.33 -3.16 -11.03
CA VAL A 257 20.29 -1.71 -10.77
C VAL A 257 21.63 -1.07 -11.09
N ARG A 258 22.74 -1.73 -10.76
CA ARG A 258 24.09 -1.29 -11.12
C ARG A 258 24.22 -1.10 -12.63
N GLN A 259 23.77 -2.09 -13.42
CA GLN A 259 23.74 -2.00 -14.88
C GLN A 259 22.90 -0.81 -15.38
N PHE A 260 21.72 -0.60 -14.80
CA PHE A 260 20.85 0.51 -15.18
C PHE A 260 21.46 1.88 -14.86
N ILE A 261 22.10 2.04 -13.69
CA ILE A 261 22.82 3.26 -13.33
C ILE A 261 23.95 3.51 -14.34
N THR A 262 24.79 2.51 -14.63
CA THR A 262 25.89 2.65 -15.60
C THR A 262 25.37 3.04 -16.98
N HIS A 263 24.32 2.37 -17.48
CA HIS A 263 23.71 2.70 -18.77
C HIS A 263 23.21 4.15 -18.76
N ARG A 264 22.48 4.56 -17.73
CA ARG A 264 21.89 5.90 -17.63
C ARG A 264 22.95 7.00 -17.55
N MET A 265 24.06 6.75 -16.87
CA MET A 265 25.20 7.66 -16.85
C MET A 265 25.86 7.79 -18.22
N ALA A 266 25.95 6.71 -19.00
CA ALA A 266 26.56 6.70 -20.33
C ALA A 266 25.68 7.36 -21.40
N THR A 267 24.36 7.17 -21.34
CA THR A 267 23.41 7.73 -22.33
C THR A 267 22.85 9.10 -21.94
N GLY A 268 23.09 9.55 -20.71
CA GLY A 268 22.70 10.87 -20.25
C GLY A 268 23.44 11.95 -21.04
N ARG A 269 22.76 12.57 -22.02
CA ARG A 269 23.23 13.82 -22.63
C ARG A 269 23.55 14.80 -21.50
N ALA A 270 24.75 15.38 -21.53
CA ALA A 270 25.08 16.50 -20.66
C ALA A 270 23.98 17.55 -20.81
N ALA A 271 23.28 17.88 -19.73
CA ALA A 271 22.44 19.06 -19.68
C ALA A 271 23.39 20.28 -19.73
N GLY A 272 23.87 20.61 -20.92
CA GLY A 272 24.97 21.54 -21.12
C GLY A 272 25.58 21.36 -22.51
N LYS A 273 24.85 21.85 -23.51
CA LYS A 273 25.22 22.28 -24.87
C LYS A 273 24.03 22.07 -25.80
N ARG A 274 23.06 22.97 -25.70
CA ARG A 274 22.33 23.42 -26.89
C ARG A 274 23.16 24.60 -27.39
N GLU A 275 23.91 24.39 -28.46
CA GLU A 275 24.23 25.47 -29.40
C GLU A 275 22.97 25.76 -30.24
#